data_AF-A0A9E7H1A0-F1
#
_entry.id   AF-A0A9E7H1A0-F1
#
_cell.length_a   1.000
_cell.length_b   1.000
_cell.length_c   1.000
_cell.angle_alpha   90.00
_cell.angle_beta   90.00
_cell.angle_gamma   90.00
#
_symmetry.space_group_name_H-M   'P 1'
#
loop_
_entity.id
_entity.type
_entity.pdbx_description
1 polymer ?
#
loop_
_entity_poly.entity_id
_entity_poly.type
_entity_poly.pdbx_seq_one_letter_code
_entity_poly.pdbx_strand_id
1 'polypeptide(L)'
;MISSQRMQPKRRPLLPLLFFLSFAALLLFFYHSSSSSRSSLLLSSSPNPNPRFTFIIKLLTFDRFDSLRRCLRSLAAADYTGDRVHLHVLVDHFRPLNTSSGATLDRKLEESRRILDLVDRLRWPHGDKIVHYRTANAGLQAQWLEAWWPSSDDEFAFVVEDDLELSPLYYKFLKGLILKYHFDPANYNPSIYGASLQRPRFVAGKNGNKLQVGSETRIFLYQMVGTWGQLLFPKPWKEFRLWYDEHKSKEIKPILQGMVTTGWYKRFGERIWTPWFIKFIHSRGYYNIYTNFEQERALSISHRDAGVNYGKTAGPDSSLLVDESLSFNLWEVPPLRNLKWYDFCFTETLPGRIVNDFSRLRSLLYSLQQQKTIIVISLYQTTERIAKNLICNLEKAGSLNFILLGGNPEFLIDLARRGYPVIDADQLISGIRHDKSVYLEHETDIIREIWVKATIVRKCLELGYNLWLIDGNMIPGSGSLSELPHPAYDFVFAKDVGLLFVKSSPPSLKMWNDDYIHKVVAEWKSLTGSNSHVTEHKNFVYLARKALDDNADVRVDDSAVGVKLGAVTVNRTESKMNMVFWSQEMASALVQKELERLGMWSIDVDSSCVSDVCHKA
;
A
#
# COMPACT_ATOMS: atom_id res chain seq x y z
N MET A 1 -56.02 8.17 71.43
CA MET A 1 -56.25 9.58 71.03
C MET A 1 -55.52 9.84 69.71
N ILE A 2 -56.31 10.09 68.66
CA ILE A 2 -56.13 11.07 67.55
C ILE A 2 -54.70 11.17 66.97
N SER A 3 -54.44 10.50 65.83
CA SER A 3 -54.49 11.01 64.44
C SER A 3 -53.18 11.66 63.97
N SER A 4 -52.51 11.00 63.03
CA SER A 4 -51.48 11.62 62.17
C SER A 4 -51.80 11.25 60.72
N GLN A 5 -52.26 12.25 59.96
CA GLN A 5 -52.52 12.14 58.53
C GLN A 5 -51.21 12.12 57.74
N ARG A 6 -51.04 11.07 56.93
CA ARG A 6 -50.05 11.01 55.85
C ARG A 6 -50.44 11.95 54.71
N MET A 7 -49.57 12.91 54.38
CA MET A 7 -49.53 13.54 53.05
C MET A 7 -48.40 12.91 52.23
N GLN A 8 -48.74 12.32 51.09
CA GLN A 8 -47.79 11.95 50.04
C GLN A 8 -47.56 13.14 49.08
N PRO A 9 -46.33 13.37 48.58
CA PRO A 9 -46.13 14.21 47.42
C PRO A 9 -46.21 13.38 46.12
N LYS A 10 -47.00 13.91 45.18
CA LYS A 10 -47.26 13.41 43.82
C LYS A 10 -45.96 13.27 43.02
N ARG A 11 -45.68 12.07 42.49
CA ARG A 11 -44.69 11.85 41.41
C ARG A 11 -45.27 12.36 40.08
N ARG A 12 -44.60 13.31 39.44
CA ARG A 12 -44.83 13.68 38.02
C ARG A 12 -44.05 12.69 37.14
N PRO A 13 -44.60 12.21 36.01
CA PRO A 13 -43.85 11.36 35.09
C PRO A 13 -43.03 12.24 34.13
N LEU A 14 -41.71 12.20 34.24
CA LEU A 14 -40.76 12.85 33.31
C LEU A 14 -40.31 11.91 32.17
N LEU A 15 -41.06 10.83 31.91
CA LEU A 15 -40.70 9.84 30.89
C LEU A 15 -41.07 10.15 29.43
N PRO A 16 -41.97 11.09 29.04
CA PRO A 16 -42.23 11.28 27.61
C PRO A 16 -41.12 12.07 26.88
N LEU A 17 -40.40 12.96 27.57
CA LEU A 17 -39.48 13.91 26.90
C LEU A 17 -38.18 13.24 26.39
N LEU A 18 -37.68 12.22 27.10
CA LEU A 18 -36.48 11.48 26.72
C LEU A 18 -36.69 10.57 25.51
N PHE A 19 -37.91 10.06 25.31
CA PHE A 19 -38.24 9.22 24.16
C PHE A 19 -38.38 10.05 22.87
N PHE A 20 -38.97 11.25 22.95
CA PHE A 20 -39.07 12.14 21.78
C PHE A 20 -37.72 12.71 21.33
N LEU A 21 -36.79 12.98 22.26
CA LEU A 21 -35.42 13.42 21.91
C LEU A 21 -34.59 12.29 21.27
N SER A 22 -34.78 11.04 21.70
CA SER A 22 -34.10 9.87 21.11
C SER A 22 -34.62 9.55 19.70
N PHE A 23 -35.93 9.70 19.45
CA PHE A 23 -36.53 9.44 18.14
C PHE A 23 -36.20 10.54 17.10
N ALA A 24 -36.11 11.80 17.54
CA ALA A 24 -35.67 12.91 16.68
C ALA A 24 -34.19 12.77 16.27
N ALA A 25 -33.32 12.30 17.18
CA ALA A 25 -31.92 12.02 16.87
C ALA A 25 -31.76 10.86 15.87
N LEU A 26 -32.60 9.82 15.96
CA LEU A 26 -32.62 8.70 15.02
C LEU A 26 -33.12 9.13 13.64
N LEU A 27 -34.15 9.97 13.55
CA LEU A 27 -34.64 10.51 12.28
C LEU A 27 -33.62 11.44 11.61
N LEU A 28 -32.89 12.26 12.37
CA LEU A 28 -31.78 13.07 11.83
C LEU A 28 -30.62 12.20 11.34
N PHE A 29 -30.33 11.08 12.02
CA PHE A 29 -29.29 10.14 11.57
C PHE A 29 -29.67 9.41 10.28
N PHE A 30 -30.94 9.01 10.14
CA PHE A 30 -31.45 8.39 8.91
C PHE A 30 -31.56 9.39 7.75
N TYR A 31 -31.92 10.66 7.99
CA TYR A 31 -31.92 11.70 6.96
C TYR A 31 -30.50 12.07 6.50
N HIS A 32 -29.50 12.03 7.39
CA HIS A 32 -28.09 12.25 7.01
C HIS A 32 -27.45 11.02 6.33
N SER A 33 -27.91 9.81 6.66
CA SER A 33 -27.40 8.57 6.07
C SER A 33 -28.01 8.25 4.70
N SER A 34 -29.15 8.87 4.35
CA SER A 34 -29.83 8.70 3.06
C SER A 34 -29.56 9.82 2.05
N SER A 35 -28.83 10.88 2.42
CA SER A 35 -28.38 11.92 1.49
C SER A 35 -26.90 11.80 1.07
N SER A 36 -26.22 10.69 1.35
CA SER A 36 -24.91 10.40 0.76
C SER A 36 -25.05 9.84 -0.66
N SER A 37 -25.80 10.55 -1.51
CA SER A 37 -25.55 10.52 -2.93
C SER A 37 -24.17 11.15 -3.13
N ARG A 38 -23.17 10.31 -3.45
CA ARG A 38 -21.86 10.76 -3.94
C ARG A 38 -22.08 11.50 -5.27
N SER A 39 -22.47 12.75 -5.19
CA SER A 39 -22.23 13.72 -6.26
C SER A 39 -20.75 14.06 -6.19
N SER A 40 -19.96 13.44 -7.08
CA SER A 40 -18.67 13.96 -7.51
C SER A 40 -18.87 15.32 -8.18
N LEU A 41 -19.19 16.33 -7.39
CA LEU A 41 -19.01 17.71 -7.79
C LEU A 41 -17.50 17.92 -7.85
N LEU A 42 -16.97 17.85 -9.07
CA LEU A 42 -15.73 18.51 -9.45
C LEU A 42 -15.86 19.98 -9.04
N LEU A 43 -15.53 20.29 -7.80
CA LEU A 43 -15.15 21.64 -7.40
C LEU A 43 -13.84 21.93 -8.12
N SER A 44 -14.00 22.44 -9.34
CA SER A 44 -13.02 23.30 -9.98
C SER A 44 -12.81 24.52 -9.08
N SER A 45 -12.09 24.35 -7.98
CA SER A 45 -11.46 25.46 -7.30
C SER A 45 -10.35 25.91 -8.23
N SER A 46 -10.51 27.08 -8.83
CA SER A 46 -9.43 27.80 -9.51
C SER A 46 -8.17 27.71 -8.64
N PRO A 47 -7.01 27.26 -9.17
CA PRO A 47 -5.82 27.10 -8.37
C PRO A 47 -5.46 28.46 -7.77
N ASN A 48 -5.51 28.53 -6.43
CA ASN A 48 -5.07 29.71 -5.71
C ASN A 48 -3.58 29.89 -6.03
N PRO A 49 -3.14 31.02 -6.60
CA PRO A 49 -1.78 31.16 -7.12
C PRO A 49 -0.69 31.03 -6.04
N ASN A 50 -1.08 31.08 -4.76
CA ASN A 50 -0.23 30.73 -3.62
C ASN A 50 -1.05 29.91 -2.60
N PRO A 51 -1.05 28.56 -2.67
CA PRO A 51 -1.73 27.75 -1.68
C PRO A 51 -1.13 28.01 -0.29
N ARG A 52 -1.99 28.25 0.70
CA ARG A 52 -1.59 28.45 2.10
C ARG A 52 -1.82 27.16 2.86
N PHE A 53 -0.79 26.71 3.58
CA PHE A 53 -0.87 25.55 4.46
C PHE A 53 -0.33 25.90 5.84
N THR A 54 -0.72 25.12 6.84
CA THR A 54 -0.18 25.21 8.20
C THR A 54 0.96 24.21 8.35
N PHE A 55 2.11 24.67 8.83
CA PHE A 55 3.24 23.80 9.15
C PHE A 55 3.50 23.82 10.65
N ILE A 56 3.48 22.64 11.27
CA ILE A 56 3.66 22.47 12.71
C ILE A 56 4.83 21.54 12.97
N ILE A 57 5.84 22.05 13.68
CA ILE A 57 6.93 21.23 14.22
C ILE A 57 6.43 20.59 15.51
N LYS A 58 6.46 19.25 15.57
CA LYS A 58 6.15 18.45 16.77
C LYS A 58 7.46 17.92 17.34
N LEU A 59 7.98 18.59 18.37
CA LEU A 59 9.21 18.19 19.05
C LEU A 59 8.89 17.28 20.23
N LEU A 60 9.39 16.05 20.18
CA LEU A 60 9.25 15.04 21.22
C LEU A 60 10.50 15.02 22.11
N THR A 61 10.33 15.17 23.43
CA THR A 61 11.47 15.18 24.36
C THR A 61 11.12 14.61 25.73
N PHE A 62 12.16 14.22 26.46
CA PHE A 62 12.06 13.73 27.82
C PHE A 62 13.10 14.39 28.74
N ASP A 63 14.26 13.76 28.96
CA ASP A 63 15.22 14.13 30.01
C ASP A 63 16.64 14.41 29.48
N ARG A 64 16.82 14.53 28.16
CA ARG A 64 18.12 14.74 27.51
C ARG A 64 18.43 16.21 27.24
N PHE A 65 18.90 16.93 28.27
CA PHE A 65 19.09 18.39 28.21
C PHE A 65 19.99 18.86 27.06
N ASP A 66 21.19 18.29 26.91
CA ASP A 66 22.14 18.75 25.88
C ASP A 66 21.67 18.40 24.47
N SER A 67 21.04 17.24 24.29
CA SER A 67 20.41 16.82 23.05
C SER A 67 19.30 17.82 22.66
N LEU A 68 18.35 18.06 23.57
CA LEU A 68 17.25 19.00 23.36
C LEU A 68 17.77 20.41 23.03
N ARG A 69 18.79 20.87 23.74
CA ARG A 69 19.41 22.18 23.49
C ARG A 69 20.00 22.27 22.08
N ARG A 70 20.68 21.23 21.61
CA ARG A 70 21.22 21.16 20.24
C ARG A 70 20.09 21.16 19.21
N CYS A 71 19.08 20.32 19.40
CA CYS A 71 17.91 20.22 18.53
C CYS A 71 17.20 21.58 18.41
N LEU A 72 16.83 22.22 19.54
CA LEU A 72 16.18 23.53 19.56
C LEU A 72 16.99 24.63 18.87
N ARG A 73 18.31 24.63 19.04
CA ARG A 73 19.20 25.57 18.35
C ARG A 73 19.17 25.37 16.84
N SER A 74 19.21 24.13 16.38
CA SER A 74 19.15 23.83 14.94
C SER A 74 17.80 24.22 14.32
N LEU A 75 16.69 23.97 15.03
CA LEU A 75 15.35 24.40 14.62
C LEU A 75 15.23 25.93 14.54
N ALA A 76 15.78 26.65 15.52
CA ALA A 76 15.75 28.12 15.55
C ALA A 76 16.66 28.77 14.49
N ALA A 77 17.67 28.06 13.99
CA ALA A 77 18.62 28.57 13.00
C ALA A 77 18.15 28.39 11.54
N ALA A 78 17.02 27.70 11.31
CA ALA A 78 16.56 27.41 9.96
C ALA A 78 15.91 28.59 9.24
N ASP A 79 16.04 28.59 7.92
CA ASP A 79 15.36 29.56 7.05
C ASP A 79 13.91 29.15 6.82
N TYR A 80 13.00 29.82 7.53
CA TYR A 80 11.55 29.66 7.37
C TYR A 80 10.94 30.51 6.24
N THR A 81 11.76 31.23 5.47
CA THR A 81 11.33 32.05 4.32
C THR A 81 10.29 33.12 4.65
N GLY A 82 10.24 33.55 5.92
CA GLY A 82 9.23 34.49 6.44
C GLY A 82 7.84 33.88 6.69
N ASP A 83 7.66 32.58 6.49
CA ASP A 83 6.39 31.90 6.72
C ASP A 83 6.09 31.74 8.21
N ARG A 84 4.79 31.62 8.52
CA ARG A 84 4.33 31.30 9.86
C ARG A 84 4.47 29.80 10.13
N VAL A 85 5.37 29.42 11.06
CA VAL A 85 5.63 28.04 11.44
C VAL A 85 5.45 27.85 12.94
N HIS A 86 4.59 26.90 13.32
CA HIS A 86 4.29 26.62 14.72
C HIS A 86 5.28 25.63 15.33
N LEU A 87 5.57 25.79 16.62
CA LEU A 87 6.39 24.86 17.38
C LEU A 87 5.59 24.32 18.57
N HIS A 88 5.34 23.01 18.58
CA HIS A 88 4.75 22.32 19.71
C HIS A 88 5.82 21.43 20.34
N VAL A 89 6.14 21.69 21.61
CA VAL A 89 7.12 20.90 22.36
C VAL A 89 6.36 19.98 23.32
N LEU A 90 6.44 18.68 23.07
CA LEU A 90 5.81 17.63 23.87
C LEU A 90 6.86 17.08 24.85
N VAL A 91 6.73 17.46 26.11
CA VAL A 91 7.69 17.13 27.18
C VAL A 91 7.07 16.08 28.09
N ASP A 92 7.68 14.90 28.14
CA ASP A 92 7.29 13.88 29.11
C ASP A 92 7.85 14.19 30.50
N HIS A 93 7.09 13.88 31.54
CA HIS A 93 7.60 13.90 32.92
C HIS A 93 8.06 12.50 33.35
N PHE A 94 9.04 12.39 34.25
CA PHE A 94 9.49 11.08 34.71
C PHE A 94 8.42 10.45 35.62
N ARG A 95 8.36 9.11 35.66
CA ARG A 95 7.54 8.39 36.65
C ARG A 95 8.36 8.18 37.93
N PRO A 96 7.90 8.62 39.11
CA PRO A 96 8.53 8.27 40.37
C PRO A 96 8.52 6.75 40.55
N LEU A 97 9.66 6.14 40.88
CA LEU A 97 9.68 4.72 41.26
C LEU A 97 9.37 4.63 42.76
N ASN A 98 8.50 3.70 43.17
CA ASN A 98 8.11 3.50 44.57
C ASN A 98 9.29 3.22 45.51
N THR A 99 10.46 2.86 44.97
CA THR A 99 11.70 2.57 45.69
C THR A 99 12.75 3.68 45.59
N SER A 100 12.42 4.85 45.02
CA SER A 100 13.38 5.94 44.86
C SER A 100 13.69 6.60 46.22
N SER A 101 14.97 6.78 46.54
CA SER A 101 15.36 7.64 47.66
C SER A 101 14.97 9.11 47.39
N GLY A 102 14.75 9.90 48.45
CA GLY A 102 14.43 11.33 48.33
C GLY A 102 15.45 12.09 47.46
N ALA A 103 16.75 11.87 47.67
CA ALA A 103 17.80 12.48 46.86
C ALA A 103 17.74 12.12 45.37
N THR A 104 17.32 10.89 45.02
CA THR A 104 17.15 10.48 43.61
C THR A 104 15.96 11.20 42.98
N LEU A 105 14.87 11.36 43.75
CA LEU A 105 13.69 12.09 43.32
C LEU A 105 13.99 13.57 43.12
N ASP A 106 14.67 14.21 44.07
CA ASP A 106 15.06 15.62 43.98
C ASP A 106 15.95 15.89 42.76
N ARG A 107 16.92 15.01 42.46
CA ARG A 107 17.73 15.11 41.25
C ARG A 107 16.89 15.05 39.97
N LYS A 108 15.95 14.10 39.87
CA LYS A 108 15.07 13.99 38.69
C LYS A 108 14.12 15.18 38.55
N LEU A 109 13.64 15.73 39.67
CA LEU A 109 12.84 16.96 39.68
C LEU A 109 13.65 18.13 39.13
N GLU A 110 14.91 18.27 39.56
CA GLU A 110 15.81 19.31 39.07
C GLU A 110 16.11 19.14 37.57
N GLU A 111 16.38 17.92 37.11
CA GLU A 111 16.55 17.62 35.68
C GLU A 111 15.31 18.01 34.86
N SER A 112 14.11 17.65 35.33
CA SER A 112 12.85 18.02 34.67
C SER A 112 12.65 19.54 34.65
N ARG A 113 12.99 20.27 35.72
CA ARG A 113 12.91 21.74 35.76
C ARG A 113 13.85 22.36 34.74
N ARG A 114 15.09 21.87 34.64
CA ARG A 114 16.07 22.36 33.65
C ARG A 114 15.58 22.19 32.21
N ILE A 115 14.90 21.10 31.89
CA ILE A 115 14.28 20.88 30.58
C ILE A 115 13.19 21.94 30.31
N LEU A 116 12.27 22.15 31.25
CA LEU A 116 11.19 23.13 31.11
C LEU A 116 11.74 24.55 30.99
N ASP A 117 12.70 24.92 31.85
CA ASP A 117 13.39 26.21 31.80
C ASP A 117 14.04 26.48 30.44
N LEU A 118 14.65 25.46 29.83
CA LEU A 118 15.25 25.57 28.51
C LEU A 118 14.19 25.84 27.43
N VAL A 119 13.08 25.11 27.47
CA VAL A 119 11.97 25.26 26.51
C VAL A 119 11.26 26.61 26.69
N ASP A 120 11.05 27.07 27.92
CA ASP A 120 10.38 28.34 28.21
C ASP A 120 11.20 29.54 27.73
N ARG A 121 12.52 29.52 27.95
CA ARG A 121 13.43 30.59 27.52
C ARG A 121 13.63 30.65 26.01
N LEU A 122 13.32 29.58 25.27
CA LEU A 122 13.41 29.59 23.81
C LEU A 122 12.42 30.61 23.23
N ARG A 123 12.94 31.62 22.53
CA ARG A 123 12.12 32.52 21.71
C ARG A 123 11.84 31.85 20.36
N TRP A 124 10.58 31.90 19.94
CA TRP A 124 10.14 31.36 18.65
C TRP A 124 9.48 32.47 17.82
N PRO A 125 10.22 33.14 16.92
CA PRO A 125 9.69 34.30 16.19
C PRO A 125 8.84 33.91 14.97
N HIS A 126 8.81 32.63 14.60
CA HIS A 126 8.18 32.17 13.35
C HIS A 126 6.68 31.86 13.51
N GLY A 127 6.16 31.69 14.72
CA GLY A 127 4.75 31.34 14.93
C GLY A 127 4.44 31.07 16.39
N ASP A 128 3.35 30.35 16.67
CA ASP A 128 2.99 30.04 18.05
C ASP A 128 3.89 28.95 18.62
N LYS A 129 4.40 29.16 19.83
CA LYS A 129 5.08 28.14 20.64
C LYS A 129 4.11 27.60 21.68
N ILE A 130 3.85 26.30 21.67
CA ILE A 130 3.02 25.61 22.65
C ILE A 130 3.85 24.55 23.36
N VAL A 131 3.80 24.51 24.69
CA VAL A 131 4.44 23.47 25.49
C VAL A 131 3.37 22.54 26.06
N HIS A 132 3.44 21.28 25.67
CA HIS A 132 2.59 20.21 26.19
C HIS A 132 3.40 19.37 27.19
N TYR A 133 3.29 19.71 28.47
CA TYR A 133 3.96 18.98 29.54
C TYR A 133 3.07 17.89 30.11
N ARG A 134 3.47 16.63 29.98
CA ARG A 134 2.70 15.48 30.46
C ARG A 134 2.90 15.26 31.95
N THR A 135 1.91 14.68 32.61
CA THR A 135 1.96 14.30 34.03
C THR A 135 2.84 13.06 34.29
N ALA A 136 3.17 12.30 33.26
CA ALA A 136 4.00 11.10 33.33
C ALA A 136 4.66 10.80 31.97
N ASN A 137 5.61 9.85 31.98
CA ASN A 137 6.27 9.40 30.76
C ASN A 137 5.29 8.50 30.01
N ALA A 138 4.87 8.93 28.83
CA ALA A 138 3.97 8.19 27.94
C ALA A 138 4.73 7.11 27.16
N GLY A 139 6.03 7.33 26.94
CA GLY A 139 6.91 6.44 26.20
C GLY A 139 6.88 6.71 24.69
N LEU A 140 7.92 6.26 23.99
CA LEU A 140 8.17 6.59 22.58
C LEU A 140 6.97 6.33 21.67
N GLN A 141 6.31 5.17 21.80
CA GLN A 141 5.13 4.87 20.98
C GLN A 141 3.99 5.87 21.21
N ALA A 142 3.59 6.09 22.46
CA ALA A 142 2.48 7.00 22.76
C ALA A 142 2.82 8.45 22.39
N GLN A 143 4.06 8.90 22.62
CA GLN A 143 4.50 10.23 22.22
C GLN A 143 4.28 10.49 20.72
N TRP A 144 4.64 9.54 19.86
CA TRP A 144 4.43 9.64 18.42
C TRP A 144 2.93 9.61 18.04
N LEU A 145 2.16 8.67 18.60
CA LEU A 145 0.75 8.50 18.26
C LEU A 145 -0.13 9.67 18.72
N GLU A 146 0.24 10.32 19.83
CA GLU A 146 -0.46 11.48 20.41
C GLU A 146 0.08 12.82 19.89
N ALA A 147 1.19 12.83 19.14
CA ALA A 147 1.86 14.06 18.71
C ALA A 147 0.95 14.99 17.90
N TRP A 148 0.05 14.39 17.11
CA TRP A 148 -0.71 15.14 16.13
C TRP A 148 -1.99 14.44 15.66
N TRP A 149 -3.05 15.23 15.54
CA TRP A 149 -4.25 14.92 14.78
C TRP A 149 -4.55 16.10 13.85
N PRO A 150 -4.56 15.91 12.52
CA PRO A 150 -4.75 17.02 11.58
C PRO A 150 -6.13 17.65 11.71
N SER A 151 -6.17 18.98 11.81
CA SER A 151 -7.41 19.76 11.79
C SER A 151 -8.00 19.92 10.39
N SER A 152 -7.16 19.85 9.35
CA SER A 152 -7.53 19.99 7.94
C SER A 152 -6.56 19.22 7.03
N ASP A 153 -6.88 19.15 5.74
CA ASP A 153 -6.02 18.55 4.72
C ASP A 153 -4.83 19.43 4.32
N ASP A 154 -4.81 20.69 4.77
CA ASP A 154 -3.73 21.66 4.52
C ASP A 154 -2.90 21.92 5.78
N GLU A 155 -3.00 21.06 6.80
CA GLU A 155 -2.16 21.08 8.00
C GLU A 155 -1.14 19.94 7.91
N PHE A 156 0.14 20.27 8.01
CA PHE A 156 1.24 19.32 7.93
C PHE A 156 2.03 19.33 9.24
N ALA A 157 2.45 18.15 9.70
CA ALA A 157 3.28 17.99 10.88
C ALA A 157 4.68 17.49 10.51
N PHE A 158 5.70 18.20 10.97
CA PHE A 158 7.09 17.75 10.93
C PHE A 158 7.51 17.28 12.31
N VAL A 159 7.72 15.99 12.47
CA VAL A 159 8.02 15.39 13.78
C VAL A 159 9.53 15.25 13.97
N VAL A 160 9.99 15.70 15.13
CA VAL A 160 11.40 15.82 15.51
C VAL A 160 11.58 15.22 16.90
N GLU A 161 12.61 14.39 17.11
CA GLU A 161 13.02 13.92 18.44
C GLU A 161 14.16 14.80 18.97
N ASP A 162 14.34 14.83 20.29
CA ASP A 162 15.33 15.69 20.95
C ASP A 162 16.79 15.38 20.64
N ASP A 163 17.13 14.20 20.10
CA ASP A 163 18.50 13.86 19.67
C ASP A 163 18.82 14.23 18.22
N LEU A 164 17.88 14.84 17.51
CA LEU A 164 18.07 15.27 16.13
C LEU A 164 18.81 16.61 16.03
N GLU A 165 19.46 16.80 14.89
CA GLU A 165 20.00 18.09 14.45
C GLU A 165 19.57 18.33 12.99
N LEU A 166 19.00 19.51 12.74
CA LEU A 166 18.38 19.85 11.46
C LEU A 166 19.24 20.85 10.69
N SER A 167 19.28 20.66 9.37
CA SER A 167 19.91 21.60 8.44
C SER A 167 19.15 22.92 8.45
N PRO A 168 19.81 24.09 8.37
CA PRO A 168 19.12 25.35 8.18
C PRO A 168 18.23 25.41 6.92
N LEU A 169 18.47 24.52 5.95
CA LEU A 169 17.78 24.46 4.65
C LEU A 169 16.50 23.61 4.66
N TYR A 170 16.23 22.90 5.77
CA TYR A 170 15.25 21.82 5.81
C TYR A 170 13.82 22.28 5.48
N TYR A 171 13.40 23.43 6.03
CA TYR A 171 12.03 23.91 5.90
C TYR A 171 11.74 24.32 4.46
N LYS A 172 12.61 25.13 3.86
CA LYS A 172 12.48 25.58 2.47
C LYS A 172 12.41 24.40 1.49
N PHE A 173 13.19 23.34 1.76
CA PHE A 173 13.11 22.09 0.99
C PHE A 173 11.74 21.40 1.15
N LEU A 174 11.28 21.19 2.40
CA LEU A 174 9.98 20.56 2.66
C LEU A 174 8.80 21.36 2.07
N LYS A 175 8.85 22.69 2.16
CA LYS A 175 7.88 23.59 1.50
C LYS A 175 7.83 23.34 0.00
N GLY A 176 8.98 23.21 -0.66
CA GLY A 176 9.06 22.86 -2.07
C GLY A 176 8.38 21.52 -2.40
N LEU A 177 8.61 20.49 -1.57
CA LEU A 177 7.95 19.19 -1.74
C LEU A 177 6.44 19.25 -1.56
N ILE A 178 5.95 19.98 -0.54
CA ILE A 178 4.51 20.15 -0.29
C ILE A 178 3.85 20.86 -1.48
N LEU A 179 4.40 22.00 -1.91
CA LEU A 179 3.88 22.75 -3.05
C LEU A 179 3.88 21.90 -4.32
N LYS A 180 4.94 21.10 -4.55
CA LYS A 180 5.09 20.31 -5.77
C LYS A 180 4.29 19.00 -5.81
N TYR A 181 4.17 18.28 -4.69
CA TYR A 181 3.58 16.93 -4.69
C TYR A 181 2.23 16.86 -3.96
N HIS A 182 1.82 17.92 -3.27
CA HIS A 182 0.50 18.00 -2.64
C HIS A 182 -0.42 18.97 -3.39
N PHE A 183 0.06 20.18 -3.70
CA PHE A 183 -0.80 21.24 -4.25
C PHE A 183 -0.80 21.35 -5.78
N ASP A 184 0.26 20.92 -6.48
CA ASP A 184 0.31 20.89 -7.95
C ASP A 184 -0.44 19.66 -8.49
N PRO A 185 -1.62 19.82 -9.14
CA PRO A 185 -2.43 18.70 -9.60
C PRO A 185 -1.72 17.79 -10.62
N ALA A 186 -0.76 18.33 -11.39
CA ALA A 186 -0.02 17.54 -12.37
C ALA A 186 1.03 16.62 -11.73
N ASN A 187 1.33 16.84 -10.45
CA ASN A 187 2.34 16.10 -9.68
C ASN A 187 1.79 15.54 -8.37
N TYR A 188 0.49 15.72 -8.10
CA TYR A 188 -0.20 15.12 -6.97
C TYR A 188 -0.34 13.62 -7.13
N ASN A 189 -0.04 12.86 -6.07
CA ASN A 189 -0.35 11.44 -5.99
C ASN A 189 -0.81 11.11 -4.56
N PRO A 190 -2.04 10.57 -4.38
CA PRO A 190 -2.57 10.27 -3.05
C PRO A 190 -1.79 9.17 -2.33
N SER A 191 -0.93 8.42 -3.02
CA SER A 191 -0.08 7.36 -2.45
C SER A 191 1.16 7.91 -1.73
N ILE A 192 1.37 9.22 -1.69
CA ILE A 192 2.50 9.82 -0.97
C ILE A 192 2.05 10.21 0.44
N TYR A 193 2.71 9.66 1.46
CA TYR A 193 2.35 9.90 2.86
C TYR A 193 3.17 10.96 3.57
N GLY A 194 4.25 11.44 2.94
CA GLY A 194 5.16 12.38 3.56
C GLY A 194 6.53 12.46 2.90
N ALA A 195 7.46 13.03 3.65
CA ALA A 195 8.86 13.10 3.29
C ALA A 195 9.75 12.83 4.52
N SER A 196 10.86 12.14 4.32
CA SER A 196 11.87 11.90 5.33
C SER A 196 13.15 12.66 4.99
N LEU A 197 13.68 13.39 5.97
CA LEU A 197 14.90 14.18 5.82
C LEU A 197 16.19 13.45 6.23
N GLN A 198 16.06 12.27 6.84
CA GLN A 198 17.18 11.37 7.07
C GLN A 198 17.58 10.67 5.77
N ARG A 199 18.84 10.24 5.69
CA ARG A 199 19.28 9.31 4.65
C ARG A 199 18.76 7.89 4.90
N PRO A 200 18.28 7.15 3.89
CA PRO A 200 17.98 5.74 4.05
C PRO A 200 19.27 4.91 3.84
N ARG A 201 19.58 4.01 4.78
CA ARG A 201 20.88 3.30 4.79
C ARG A 201 20.81 1.82 4.41
N PHE A 202 19.80 1.10 4.89
CA PHE A 202 19.67 -0.36 4.69
C PHE A 202 18.28 -0.74 4.19
N VAL A 203 18.24 -1.78 3.36
CA VAL A 203 16.99 -2.37 2.87
C VAL A 203 16.30 -3.05 4.05
N ALA A 204 15.00 -2.84 4.19
CA ALA A 204 14.24 -3.26 5.37
C ALA A 204 13.91 -4.77 5.39
N GLY A 205 14.02 -5.43 4.24
CA GLY A 205 13.97 -6.88 4.12
C GLY A 205 15.00 -7.61 4.98
N LYS A 206 14.67 -8.81 5.42
CA LYS A 206 15.59 -9.71 6.10
C LYS A 206 16.76 -10.02 5.18
N ASN A 207 17.97 -9.79 5.66
CA ASN A 207 19.23 -9.84 4.90
C ASN A 207 19.41 -8.70 3.88
N GLY A 208 18.67 -7.61 4.03
CA GLY A 208 18.84 -6.40 3.24
C GLY A 208 20.25 -5.82 3.35
N ASN A 209 20.80 -5.42 2.21
CA ASN A 209 22.11 -4.78 2.12
C ASN A 209 22.00 -3.25 2.24
N LYS A 210 23.15 -2.58 2.19
CA LYS A 210 23.21 -1.12 2.05
C LYS A 210 22.49 -0.70 0.76
N LEU A 211 21.63 0.31 0.84
CA LEU A 211 20.94 0.88 -0.33
C LEU A 211 21.97 1.37 -1.36
N GLN A 212 21.70 1.10 -2.63
CA GLN A 212 22.46 1.64 -3.75
C GLN A 212 21.53 2.53 -4.57
N VAL A 213 21.72 3.85 -4.41
CA VAL A 213 20.97 4.85 -5.16
C VAL A 213 21.92 5.44 -6.19
N GLY A 214 21.50 5.51 -7.45
CA GLY A 214 22.32 6.10 -8.51
C GLY A 214 22.68 7.54 -8.16
N SER A 215 23.92 7.95 -8.46
CA SER A 215 24.45 9.29 -8.13
C SER A 215 23.62 10.45 -8.69
N GLU A 216 22.92 10.22 -9.80
CA GLU A 216 22.02 11.22 -10.41
C GLU A 216 20.63 11.28 -9.75
N THR A 217 20.23 10.24 -9.03
CA THR A 217 18.94 10.19 -8.33
C THR A 217 19.06 10.91 -6.99
N ARG A 218 18.58 12.16 -6.94
CA ARG A 218 18.64 12.99 -5.72
C ARG A 218 17.39 12.92 -4.86
N ILE A 219 16.23 12.77 -5.50
CA ILE A 219 14.93 12.61 -4.85
C ILE A 219 14.30 11.34 -5.41
N PHE A 220 13.69 10.54 -4.55
CA PHE A 220 13.01 9.30 -4.93
C PHE A 220 11.93 8.96 -3.91
N LEU A 221 11.06 8.02 -4.27
CA LEU A 221 10.03 7.47 -3.38
C LEU A 221 10.46 6.11 -2.86
N TYR A 222 10.20 5.85 -1.58
CA TYR A 222 10.47 4.57 -0.93
C TYR A 222 9.38 4.27 0.10
N GLN A 223 8.92 3.02 0.20
CA GLN A 223 7.85 2.64 1.13
C GLN A 223 8.27 2.67 2.61
N MET A 224 9.56 2.84 2.92
CA MET A 224 10.04 2.86 4.29
C MET A 224 9.79 4.21 4.99
N VAL A 225 9.48 4.17 6.28
CA VAL A 225 9.37 5.36 7.12
C VAL A 225 10.72 5.83 7.64
N GLY A 226 10.93 7.15 7.63
CA GLY A 226 12.04 7.78 8.33
C GLY A 226 11.60 8.15 9.74
N THR A 227 12.43 7.87 10.74
CA THR A 227 12.13 8.23 12.13
C THR A 227 12.90 9.47 12.58
N TRP A 228 13.82 9.98 11.77
CA TRP A 228 14.67 11.13 12.08
C TRP A 228 14.36 12.30 11.15
N GLY A 229 13.31 13.07 11.48
CA GLY A 229 12.85 14.21 10.69
C GLY A 229 11.85 13.78 9.61
N GLN A 230 10.65 13.38 10.04
CA GLN A 230 9.56 12.94 9.17
C GLN A 230 8.50 14.03 9.06
N LEU A 231 8.24 14.47 7.83
CA LEU A 231 7.04 15.23 7.48
C LEU A 231 5.89 14.25 7.25
N LEU A 232 4.77 14.47 7.92
CA LEU A 232 3.55 13.67 7.80
C LEU A 232 2.50 14.44 7.01
N PHE A 233 1.91 13.80 6.01
CA PHE A 233 0.75 14.34 5.31
C PHE A 233 -0.53 14.01 6.10
N PRO A 234 -1.53 14.91 6.10
CA PRO A 234 -2.68 14.81 7.00
C PRO A 234 -3.55 13.58 6.75
N LYS A 235 -3.98 13.34 5.51
CA LYS A 235 -4.86 12.20 5.19
C LYS A 235 -4.23 10.84 5.56
N PRO A 236 -2.99 10.53 5.12
CA PRO A 236 -2.41 9.22 5.39
C PRO A 236 -2.11 9.01 6.88
N TRP A 237 -1.73 10.06 7.62
CA TRP A 237 -1.55 9.96 9.07
C TRP A 237 -2.86 9.71 9.81
N LYS A 238 -3.92 10.42 9.44
CA LYS A 238 -5.26 10.23 10.03
C LYS A 238 -5.77 8.81 9.77
N GLU A 239 -5.60 8.31 8.55
CA GLU A 239 -5.93 6.94 8.18
C GLU A 239 -5.11 5.92 8.99
N PHE A 240 -3.81 6.16 9.18
CA PHE A 240 -2.97 5.32 10.04
C PHE A 240 -3.49 5.27 11.47
N ARG A 241 -3.84 6.41 12.07
CA ARG A 241 -4.33 6.44 13.46
C ARG A 241 -5.60 5.62 13.63
N LEU A 242 -6.55 5.74 12.69
CA LEU A 242 -7.77 4.92 12.68
C LEU A 242 -7.47 3.43 12.48
N TRP A 243 -6.61 3.09 11.51
CA TRP A 243 -6.17 1.72 11.28
C TRP A 243 -5.48 1.13 12.52
N TYR A 244 -4.62 1.90 13.18
CA TYR A 244 -3.92 1.49 14.40
C TYR A 244 -4.91 1.18 15.52
N ASP A 245 -5.87 2.08 15.78
CA ASP A 245 -6.83 1.90 16.87
C ASP A 245 -7.71 0.65 16.63
N GLU A 246 -8.13 0.40 15.39
CA GLU A 246 -8.86 -0.81 15.00
C GLU A 246 -8.02 -2.09 15.20
N HIS A 247 -6.80 -2.13 14.68
CA HIS A 247 -5.95 -3.32 14.76
C HIS A 247 -5.54 -3.60 16.21
N LYS A 248 -5.17 -2.55 16.94
CA LYS A 248 -4.76 -2.63 18.33
C LYS A 248 -5.88 -3.15 19.23
N SER A 249 -7.11 -2.65 19.05
CA SER A 249 -8.28 -3.08 19.83
C SER A 249 -8.72 -4.51 19.53
N LYS A 250 -8.47 -5.00 18.31
CA LYS A 250 -8.68 -6.40 17.91
C LYS A 250 -7.49 -7.31 18.23
N GLU A 251 -6.49 -6.81 18.97
CA GLU A 251 -5.25 -7.51 19.33
C GLU A 251 -4.41 -7.99 18.12
N ILE A 252 -4.66 -7.44 16.94
CA ILE A 252 -3.90 -7.76 15.72
C ILE A 252 -2.54 -7.09 15.81
N LYS A 253 -1.48 -7.88 15.71
CA LYS A 253 -0.09 -7.42 15.87
C LYS A 253 0.48 -6.96 14.53
N PRO A 254 1.38 -5.97 14.49
CA PRO A 254 1.95 -5.41 13.26
C PRO A 254 3.06 -6.30 12.69
N ILE A 255 2.75 -7.57 12.45
CA ILE A 255 3.70 -8.56 11.97
C ILE A 255 3.71 -8.55 10.45
N LEU A 256 4.90 -8.39 9.89
CA LEU A 256 5.16 -8.53 8.46
C LEU A 256 6.36 -9.47 8.29
N GLN A 257 6.08 -10.73 7.99
CA GLN A 257 7.14 -11.74 7.89
C GLN A 257 8.11 -11.36 6.76
N GLY A 258 9.39 -11.70 6.92
CA GLY A 258 10.43 -11.33 5.96
C GLY A 258 11.03 -9.93 6.16
N MET A 259 10.49 -9.12 7.08
CA MET A 259 11.02 -7.79 7.43
C MET A 259 11.81 -7.79 8.74
N VAL A 260 12.88 -6.97 8.83
CA VAL A 260 13.67 -6.81 10.08
C VAL A 260 12.86 -6.22 11.22
N THR A 261 11.85 -5.42 10.90
CA THR A 261 10.96 -4.73 11.85
C THR A 261 10.09 -5.68 12.65
N THR A 262 9.77 -6.86 12.10
CA THR A 262 9.14 -7.95 12.86
C THR A 262 10.05 -8.43 13.99
N GLY A 263 11.37 -8.50 13.75
CA GLY A 263 12.35 -8.81 14.80
C GLY A 263 12.42 -7.73 15.89
N TRP A 264 12.32 -6.45 15.50
CA TRP A 264 12.26 -5.34 16.45
C TRP A 264 11.01 -5.40 17.31
N TYR A 265 9.84 -5.61 16.70
CA TYR A 265 8.59 -5.74 17.45
C TYR A 265 8.62 -6.92 18.42
N LYS A 266 9.16 -8.07 18.02
CA LYS A 266 9.34 -9.22 18.94
C LYS A 266 10.23 -8.89 20.13
N ARG A 267 11.22 -7.99 19.98
CA ARG A 267 12.15 -7.59 21.05
C ARG A 267 11.60 -6.47 21.94
N PHE A 268 11.03 -5.44 21.34
CA PHE A 268 10.66 -4.20 22.02
C PHE A 268 9.16 -4.09 22.30
N GLY A 269 8.33 -4.89 21.62
CA GLY A 269 6.89 -4.90 21.76
C GLY A 269 6.27 -3.52 21.55
N GLU A 270 5.36 -3.16 22.45
CA GLU A 270 4.60 -1.91 22.47
C GLU A 270 5.40 -0.70 22.99
N ARG A 271 6.73 -0.75 22.86
CA ARG A 271 7.59 0.41 23.13
C ARG A 271 7.88 1.21 21.86
N ILE A 272 7.67 0.61 20.69
CA ILE A 272 8.00 1.20 19.38
C ILE A 272 6.76 1.25 18.48
N TRP A 273 6.59 2.37 17.79
CA TRP A 273 5.47 2.59 16.86
C TRP A 273 5.79 2.17 15.43
N THR A 274 7.08 2.17 15.05
CA THR A 274 7.53 1.99 13.66
C THR A 274 6.99 0.71 13.00
N PRO A 275 6.96 -0.48 13.65
CA PRO A 275 6.39 -1.67 13.03
C PRO A 275 4.90 -1.51 12.68
N TRP A 276 4.12 -0.83 13.52
CA TRP A 276 2.71 -0.52 13.25
C TRP A 276 2.55 0.32 12.00
N PHE A 277 3.35 1.38 11.89
CA PHE A 277 3.28 2.24 10.72
C PHE A 277 3.73 1.52 9.45
N ILE A 278 4.81 0.73 9.50
CA ILE A 278 5.28 -0.05 8.34
C ILE A 278 4.23 -1.05 7.87
N LYS A 279 3.57 -1.78 8.79
CA LYS A 279 2.47 -2.70 8.41
C LYS A 279 1.31 -1.95 7.76
N PHE A 280 0.96 -0.76 8.27
CA PHE A 280 -0.05 0.10 7.64
C PHE A 280 0.38 0.55 6.23
N ILE A 281 1.60 1.06 6.06
CA ILE A 281 2.12 1.51 4.77
C ILE A 281 2.11 0.38 3.75
N HIS A 282 2.51 -0.83 4.15
CA HIS A 282 2.40 -2.04 3.34
C HIS A 282 0.94 -2.34 2.96
N SER A 283 0.01 -2.30 3.92
CA SER A 283 -1.42 -2.56 3.66
C SER A 283 -2.02 -1.57 2.64
N ARG A 284 -1.58 -0.31 2.66
CA ARG A 284 -2.10 0.76 1.80
C ARG A 284 -1.25 1.06 0.57
N GLY A 285 -0.07 0.45 0.42
CA GLY A 285 0.81 0.73 -0.73
C GLY A 285 1.23 2.20 -0.79
N TYR A 286 1.59 2.78 0.36
CA TYR A 286 2.00 4.18 0.49
C TYR A 286 3.51 4.36 0.31
N TYR A 287 3.95 5.53 -0.12
CA TYR A 287 5.36 5.88 -0.36
C TYR A 287 5.77 7.18 0.32
N ASN A 288 7.03 7.23 0.76
CA ASN A 288 7.68 8.39 1.37
C ASN A 288 8.65 9.01 0.39
N ILE A 289 8.77 10.33 0.41
CA ILE A 289 9.85 11.02 -0.32
C ILE A 289 11.15 10.90 0.48
N TYR A 290 12.24 10.57 -0.19
CA TYR A 290 13.60 10.56 0.35
C TYR A 290 14.57 11.36 -0.52
N THR A 291 15.66 11.75 0.12
CA THR A 291 16.80 12.39 -0.53
C THR A 291 18.02 11.48 -0.57
N ASN A 292 18.82 11.61 -1.62
CA ASN A 292 20.14 11.02 -1.76
C ASN A 292 21.14 12.14 -2.11
N PHE A 293 21.85 12.61 -1.10
CA PHE A 293 22.87 13.64 -1.27
C PHE A 293 24.27 13.03 -1.28
N GLU A 294 25.18 13.69 -1.99
CA GLU A 294 26.59 13.32 -2.04
C GLU A 294 27.18 13.20 -0.63
N GLN A 295 28.11 12.25 -0.48
CA GLN A 295 28.82 11.97 0.78
C GLN A 295 27.88 11.53 1.92
N GLU A 296 26.73 10.93 1.57
CA GLU A 296 25.73 10.48 2.54
C GLU A 296 25.22 11.59 3.47
N ARG A 297 25.24 12.84 3.01
CA ARG A 297 24.69 13.97 3.76
C ARG A 297 23.17 13.86 3.90
N ALA A 298 22.62 14.53 4.91
CA ALA A 298 21.18 14.57 5.16
C ALA A 298 20.73 15.95 5.67
N LEU A 299 19.44 16.25 5.53
CA LEU A 299 18.83 17.47 6.08
C LEU A 299 18.42 17.32 7.56
N SER A 300 18.41 16.07 8.06
CA SER A 300 18.18 15.72 9.45
C SER A 300 19.11 14.56 9.81
N ILE A 301 19.87 14.71 10.90
CA ILE A 301 20.75 13.66 11.43
C ILE A 301 20.38 13.34 12.87
N SER A 302 20.54 12.08 13.27
CA SER A 302 20.40 11.68 14.68
C SER A 302 21.78 11.52 15.30
N HIS A 303 21.96 12.09 16.49
CA HIS A 303 23.17 11.89 17.29
C HIS A 303 23.18 10.54 18.02
N ARG A 304 22.09 9.75 17.87
CA ARG A 304 21.95 8.41 18.44
C ARG A 304 22.32 8.41 19.92
N ASP A 305 21.83 9.42 20.62
CA ASP A 305 22.09 9.61 22.05
C ASP A 305 21.46 8.46 22.85
N ALA A 306 22.04 8.12 23.99
CA ALA A 306 21.53 7.04 24.82
C ALA A 306 20.03 7.24 25.15
N GLY A 307 19.23 6.17 25.09
CA GLY A 307 17.78 6.22 25.21
C GLY A 307 17.12 4.86 24.94
N VAL A 308 15.88 4.87 24.46
CA VAL A 308 15.09 3.64 24.23
C VAL A 308 15.76 2.70 23.22
N ASN A 309 16.34 3.27 22.15
CA ASN A 309 16.91 2.51 21.03
C ASN A 309 18.43 2.28 21.17
N TYR A 310 19.14 3.13 21.92
CA TYR A 310 20.59 3.09 22.05
C TYR A 310 21.00 3.00 23.52
N GLY A 311 21.76 1.96 23.90
CA GLY A 311 22.26 1.83 25.27
C GLY A 311 23.39 2.80 25.64
N LYS A 312 24.04 3.42 24.64
CA LYS A 312 25.11 4.42 24.77
C LYS A 312 25.05 5.38 23.58
N THR A 313 25.47 6.63 23.78
CA THR A 313 25.60 7.61 22.69
C THR A 313 26.62 7.14 21.66
N ALA A 314 26.23 7.16 20.38
CA ALA A 314 27.07 6.70 19.26
C ALA A 314 27.54 7.84 18.33
N GLY A 315 27.11 9.07 18.60
CA GLY A 315 27.38 10.23 17.75
C GLY A 315 26.52 10.26 16.48
N PRO A 316 26.72 11.28 15.63
CA PRO A 316 25.89 11.49 14.44
C PRO A 316 25.87 10.25 13.52
N ASP A 317 24.71 9.95 12.95
CA ASP A 317 24.57 8.85 11.99
C ASP A 317 25.13 9.19 10.60
N SER A 318 25.25 10.49 10.29
CA SER A 318 25.74 11.05 9.03
C SER A 318 26.15 12.52 9.15
N SER A 319 26.53 13.13 8.03
CA SER A 319 26.91 14.53 7.96
C SER A 319 25.70 15.43 7.66
N LEU A 320 25.55 16.51 8.42
CA LEU A 320 24.50 17.49 8.17
C LEU A 320 24.80 18.30 6.90
N LEU A 321 23.79 18.48 6.05
CA LEU A 321 23.89 19.38 4.91
C LEU A 321 23.67 20.82 5.39
N VAL A 322 24.73 21.65 5.43
CA VAL A 322 24.65 23.03 5.96
C VAL A 322 24.93 24.13 4.95
N ASP A 323 25.48 23.79 3.78
CA ASP A 323 25.88 24.75 2.74
C ASP A 323 24.98 24.64 1.50
N GLU A 324 24.65 25.79 0.91
CA GLU A 324 23.97 25.92 -0.37
C GLU A 324 24.92 25.78 -1.57
N SER A 325 26.24 25.76 -1.36
CA SER A 325 27.27 25.52 -2.40
C SER A 325 27.29 24.05 -2.87
N LEU A 326 26.11 23.53 -3.16
CA LEU A 326 25.89 22.22 -3.73
C LEU A 326 26.28 22.26 -5.21
N SER A 327 26.75 21.14 -5.73
CA SER A 327 26.92 20.90 -7.18
C SER A 327 25.58 20.97 -7.94
N PHE A 328 24.47 21.17 -7.23
CA PHE A 328 23.11 21.16 -7.74
C PHE A 328 22.21 22.18 -7.03
N ASN A 329 21.10 22.54 -7.67
CA ASN A 329 20.08 23.38 -7.06
C ASN A 329 19.16 22.55 -6.14
N LEU A 330 19.27 22.75 -4.81
CA LEU A 330 18.41 22.08 -3.82
C LEU A 330 16.92 22.41 -3.99
N TRP A 331 16.61 23.54 -4.61
CA TRP A 331 15.25 24.06 -4.77
C TRP A 331 14.55 23.51 -6.02
N GLU A 332 15.29 22.85 -6.91
CA GLU A 332 14.74 22.23 -8.11
C GLU A 332 14.11 20.87 -7.77
N VAL A 333 12.81 20.88 -7.49
CA VAL A 333 12.02 19.67 -7.24
C VAL A 333 11.49 19.12 -8.58
N PRO A 334 11.94 17.92 -9.02
CA PRO A 334 11.59 17.41 -10.34
C PRO A 334 10.13 16.96 -10.42
N PRO A 335 9.54 16.89 -11.64
CA PRO A 335 8.21 16.32 -11.82
C PRO A 335 8.12 14.89 -11.28
N LEU A 336 6.96 14.53 -10.70
CA LEU A 336 6.75 13.23 -10.04
C LEU A 336 7.03 12.05 -10.99
N ARG A 337 6.66 12.19 -12.27
CA ARG A 337 6.88 11.16 -13.31
C ARG A 337 8.36 10.85 -13.56
N ASN A 338 9.28 11.73 -13.14
CA ASN A 338 10.73 11.55 -13.28
C ASN A 338 11.35 10.90 -12.03
N LEU A 339 10.60 10.78 -10.92
CA LEU A 339 11.09 10.15 -9.71
C LEU A 339 11.05 8.63 -9.83
N LYS A 340 12.07 7.97 -9.28
CA LYS A 340 12.08 6.52 -9.08
C LYS A 340 11.28 6.15 -7.83
N TRP A 341 10.60 5.01 -7.88
CA TRP A 341 9.77 4.50 -6.79
C TRP A 341 10.27 3.15 -6.35
N TYR A 342 10.46 2.94 -5.04
CA TYR A 342 11.03 1.71 -4.51
C TYR A 342 10.11 1.08 -3.48
N ASP A 343 9.88 -0.24 -3.59
CA ASP A 343 9.21 -1.04 -2.55
C ASP A 343 10.11 -1.23 -1.32
N PHE A 344 9.64 -1.92 -0.28
CA PHE A 344 10.41 -2.23 0.94
C PHE A 344 11.70 -3.02 0.71
N CYS A 345 11.79 -3.75 -0.39
CA CYS A 345 12.96 -4.49 -0.82
C CYS A 345 13.94 -3.66 -1.64
N PHE A 346 13.60 -2.39 -1.86
CA PHE A 346 14.35 -1.45 -2.67
C PHE A 346 14.43 -1.87 -4.15
N THR A 347 13.42 -2.61 -4.61
CA THR A 347 13.19 -2.91 -6.03
C THR A 347 12.40 -1.77 -6.65
N GLU A 348 12.80 -1.36 -7.86
CA GLU A 348 12.11 -0.29 -8.58
C GLU A 348 10.71 -0.75 -8.98
N THR A 349 9.72 0.07 -8.62
CA THR A 349 8.30 -0.12 -8.89
C THR A 349 7.84 0.92 -9.91
N LEU A 350 6.86 0.55 -10.73
CA LEU A 350 6.27 1.43 -11.73
C LEU A 350 4.76 1.56 -11.46
N PRO A 351 4.34 2.51 -10.61
CA PRO A 351 2.93 2.78 -10.35
C PRO A 351 2.17 3.27 -11.59
N GLY A 352 0.86 3.01 -11.62
CA GLY A 352 -0.05 3.53 -12.65
C GLY A 352 0.00 2.78 -13.99
N ARG A 353 0.52 1.54 -14.00
CA ARG A 353 0.57 0.69 -15.20
C ARG A 353 -0.81 0.13 -15.57
N ILE A 354 -1.65 0.96 -16.17
CA ILE A 354 -2.97 0.59 -16.70
C ILE A 354 -2.92 0.53 -18.22
N VAL A 355 -3.27 -0.63 -18.76
CA VAL A 355 -3.49 -0.88 -20.19
C VAL A 355 -4.97 -0.70 -20.48
N ASN A 356 -5.29 0.33 -21.23
CA ASN A 356 -6.64 0.65 -21.69
C ASN A 356 -6.76 0.71 -23.23
N ASP A 357 -5.65 0.50 -23.94
CA ASP A 357 -5.60 0.40 -25.40
C ASP A 357 -4.45 -0.51 -25.85
N PHE A 358 -4.45 -0.91 -27.13
CA PHE A 358 -3.42 -1.81 -27.67
C PHE A 358 -2.02 -1.18 -27.82
N SER A 359 -1.92 0.15 -27.90
CA SER A 359 -0.63 0.85 -27.92
C SER A 359 0.05 0.72 -26.56
N ARG A 360 -0.70 0.91 -25.48
CA ARG A 360 -0.23 0.68 -24.11
C ARG A 360 0.08 -0.77 -23.82
N LEU A 361 -0.72 -1.71 -24.33
CA LEU A 361 -0.41 -3.14 -24.23
C LEU A 361 0.96 -3.44 -24.87
N ARG A 362 1.19 -2.93 -26.08
CA ARG A 362 2.48 -3.07 -26.77
C ARG A 362 3.63 -2.47 -25.96
N SER A 363 3.46 -1.25 -25.43
CA SER A 363 4.46 -0.60 -24.59
C SER A 363 4.77 -1.39 -23.32
N LEU A 364 3.75 -1.93 -22.66
CA LEU A 364 3.90 -2.76 -21.46
C LEU A 364 4.68 -4.04 -21.80
N LEU A 365 4.30 -4.76 -22.84
CA LEU A 365 4.97 -6.01 -23.24
C LEU A 365 6.44 -5.76 -23.60
N TYR A 366 6.75 -4.69 -24.34
CA TYR A 366 8.15 -4.30 -24.60
C TYR A 366 8.92 -3.94 -23.34
N SER A 367 8.29 -3.38 -22.30
CA SER A 367 8.97 -3.15 -21.02
C SER A 367 9.36 -4.46 -20.31
N LEU A 368 8.74 -5.58 -20.67
CA LEU A 368 9.02 -6.93 -20.13
C LEU A 368 10.04 -7.70 -20.99
N GLN A 369 10.82 -7.02 -21.85
CA GLN A 369 11.76 -7.55 -22.86
C GLN A 369 12.67 -8.71 -22.41
N GLN A 370 12.99 -8.85 -21.12
CA GLN A 370 13.81 -9.94 -20.60
C GLN A 370 13.07 -11.30 -20.54
N GLN A 371 11.75 -11.31 -20.77
CA GLN A 371 10.90 -12.47 -20.54
C GLN A 371 10.13 -12.83 -21.80
N LYS A 372 10.45 -14.00 -22.37
CA LYS A 372 9.78 -14.49 -23.58
C LYS A 372 8.38 -15.03 -23.30
N THR A 373 8.07 -15.34 -22.04
CA THR A 373 6.78 -15.91 -21.61
C THR A 373 6.11 -14.96 -20.63
N ILE A 374 4.87 -14.58 -20.96
CA ILE A 374 4.04 -13.67 -20.16
C ILE A 374 2.94 -14.47 -19.47
N ILE A 375 2.66 -14.16 -18.20
CA ILE A 375 1.53 -14.75 -17.48
C ILE A 375 0.41 -13.71 -17.42
N VAL A 376 -0.75 -14.03 -17.97
CA VAL A 376 -1.97 -13.21 -17.84
C VAL A 376 -2.90 -13.91 -16.87
N ILE A 377 -3.30 -13.20 -15.83
CA ILE A 377 -4.20 -13.69 -14.78
C ILE A 377 -5.53 -12.98 -14.93
N SER A 378 -6.57 -13.74 -15.27
CA SER A 378 -7.93 -13.25 -15.33
C SER A 378 -8.54 -13.19 -13.94
N LEU A 379 -8.90 -11.99 -13.50
CA LEU A 379 -9.59 -11.71 -12.25
C LEU A 379 -11.12 -11.70 -12.41
N TYR A 380 -11.64 -12.03 -13.60
CA TYR A 380 -13.06 -12.25 -13.78
C TYR A 380 -13.56 -13.34 -12.82
N GLN A 381 -14.74 -13.11 -12.24
CA GLN A 381 -15.37 -13.99 -11.24
C GLN A 381 -14.51 -14.23 -9.97
N THR A 382 -13.41 -13.48 -9.81
CA THR A 382 -12.49 -13.60 -8.67
C THR A 382 -12.77 -12.48 -7.68
N THR A 383 -13.08 -12.84 -6.43
CA THR A 383 -13.26 -11.82 -5.38
C THR A 383 -11.94 -11.10 -5.10
N GLU A 384 -12.00 -9.81 -4.71
CA GLU A 384 -10.78 -9.04 -4.40
C GLU A 384 -9.89 -9.71 -3.36
N ARG A 385 -10.51 -10.37 -2.36
CA ARG A 385 -9.79 -11.06 -1.28
C ARG A 385 -9.01 -12.27 -1.81
N ILE A 386 -9.60 -13.04 -2.72
CA ILE A 386 -8.92 -14.15 -3.39
C ILE A 386 -7.82 -13.63 -4.32
N ALA A 387 -8.09 -12.57 -5.09
CA ALA A 387 -7.11 -11.94 -5.97
C ALA A 387 -5.89 -11.43 -5.20
N LYS A 388 -6.09 -10.73 -4.07
CA LYS A 388 -5.01 -10.30 -3.18
C LYS A 388 -4.25 -11.49 -2.61
N ASN A 389 -4.93 -12.55 -2.18
CA ASN A 389 -4.28 -13.78 -1.74
C ASN A 389 -3.39 -14.41 -2.82
N LEU A 390 -3.88 -14.48 -4.05
CA LEU A 390 -3.12 -14.96 -5.20
C LEU A 390 -1.85 -14.11 -5.41
N ILE A 391 -1.99 -12.79 -5.47
CA ILE A 391 -0.87 -11.85 -5.64
C ILE A 391 0.18 -12.05 -4.53
N CYS A 392 -0.23 -12.11 -3.27
CA CYS A 392 0.70 -12.34 -2.15
C CYS A 392 1.46 -13.68 -2.26
N ASN A 393 0.83 -14.74 -2.80
CA ASN A 393 1.52 -16.00 -3.04
C ASN A 393 2.53 -15.89 -4.20
N LEU A 394 2.20 -15.16 -5.27
CA LEU A 394 3.11 -14.92 -6.40
C LEU A 394 4.33 -14.11 -5.96
N GLU A 395 4.13 -13.05 -5.17
CA GLU A 395 5.23 -12.24 -4.62
C GLU A 395 6.11 -13.04 -3.68
N LYS A 396 5.50 -13.83 -2.79
CA LYS A 396 6.24 -14.74 -1.91
C LYS A 396 7.09 -15.76 -2.69
N ALA A 397 6.64 -16.16 -3.87
CA ALA A 397 7.37 -17.05 -4.78
C ALA A 397 8.39 -16.32 -5.68
N GLY A 398 8.45 -14.98 -5.64
CA GLY A 398 9.35 -14.18 -6.49
C GLY A 398 8.90 -14.08 -7.95
N SER A 399 7.64 -14.42 -8.23
CA SER A 399 7.06 -14.30 -9.57
C SER A 399 6.58 -12.88 -9.81
N LEU A 400 7.33 -12.11 -10.61
CA LEU A 400 7.02 -10.70 -10.93
C LEU A 400 6.44 -10.50 -12.33
N ASN A 401 6.20 -11.60 -13.04
CA ASN A 401 6.04 -11.63 -14.50
C ASN A 401 4.60 -11.88 -14.92
N PHE A 402 3.67 -11.24 -14.22
CA PHE A 402 2.24 -11.41 -14.47
C PHE A 402 1.55 -10.08 -14.75
N ILE A 403 0.50 -10.15 -15.57
CA ILE A 403 -0.40 -9.05 -15.90
C ILE A 403 -1.79 -9.44 -15.43
N LEU A 404 -2.45 -8.55 -14.69
CA LEU A 404 -3.77 -8.79 -14.14
C LEU A 404 -4.83 -8.24 -15.10
N LEU A 405 -5.75 -9.09 -15.54
CA LEU A 405 -6.86 -8.73 -16.43
C LEU A 405 -8.16 -8.72 -15.63
N GLY A 406 -8.94 -7.63 -15.67
CA GLY A 406 -10.24 -7.60 -15.00
C GLY A 406 -11.20 -6.55 -15.56
N GLY A 407 -12.40 -6.52 -15.00
CA GLY A 407 -13.47 -5.56 -15.34
C GLY A 407 -13.97 -4.72 -14.14
N ASN A 408 -13.21 -4.64 -13.04
CA ASN A 408 -13.52 -3.76 -11.91
C ASN A 408 -12.53 -2.59 -11.88
N PRO A 409 -12.88 -1.40 -12.40
CA PRO A 409 -11.96 -0.27 -12.51
C PRO A 409 -11.38 0.19 -11.17
N GLU A 410 -12.19 0.23 -10.10
CA GLU A 410 -11.71 0.68 -8.78
C GLU A 410 -10.61 -0.23 -8.24
N PHE A 411 -10.82 -1.54 -8.34
CA PHE A 411 -9.84 -2.53 -7.90
C PHE A 411 -8.58 -2.52 -8.77
N LEU A 412 -8.72 -2.42 -10.10
CA LEU A 412 -7.58 -2.34 -11.01
C LEU A 412 -6.76 -1.06 -10.79
N ILE A 413 -7.40 0.07 -10.48
CA ILE A 413 -6.71 1.32 -10.12
C ILE A 413 -5.91 1.13 -8.83
N ASP A 414 -6.44 0.46 -7.79
CA ASP A 414 -5.67 0.17 -6.57
C ASP A 414 -4.46 -0.72 -6.85
N LEU A 415 -4.62 -1.77 -7.67
CA LEU A 415 -3.52 -2.65 -8.06
C LEU A 415 -2.45 -1.92 -8.89
N ALA A 416 -2.87 -1.11 -9.86
CA ALA A 416 -1.97 -0.32 -10.68
C ALA A 416 -1.20 0.71 -9.84
N ARG A 417 -1.86 1.35 -8.89
CA ARG A 417 -1.26 2.29 -7.94
C ARG A 417 -0.18 1.62 -7.08
N ARG A 418 -0.34 0.34 -6.74
CA ARG A 418 0.67 -0.49 -6.03
C ARG A 418 1.79 -0.99 -6.94
N GLY A 419 1.71 -0.72 -8.24
CA GLY A 419 2.73 -1.07 -9.21
C GLY A 419 2.45 -2.32 -10.03
N TYR A 420 1.33 -3.03 -9.84
CA TYR A 420 1.01 -4.19 -10.66
C TYR A 420 0.54 -3.75 -12.06
N PRO A 421 0.99 -4.39 -13.14
CA PRO A 421 0.47 -4.08 -14.46
C PRO A 421 -0.93 -4.69 -14.61
N VAL A 422 -1.90 -3.85 -14.99
CA VAL A 422 -3.30 -4.24 -15.15
C VAL A 422 -3.81 -3.95 -16.56
N ILE A 423 -4.73 -4.80 -17.03
CA ILE A 423 -5.51 -4.58 -18.24
C ILE A 423 -6.95 -4.31 -17.81
N ASP A 424 -7.42 -3.10 -18.12
CA ASP A 424 -8.83 -2.72 -18.02
C ASP A 424 -9.54 -3.23 -19.28
N ALA A 425 -10.28 -4.31 -19.12
CA ALA A 425 -10.93 -4.98 -20.24
C ALA A 425 -12.00 -4.11 -20.90
N ASP A 426 -12.78 -3.36 -20.12
CA ASP A 426 -13.88 -2.53 -20.62
C ASP A 426 -13.36 -1.37 -21.46
N GLN A 427 -12.32 -0.69 -20.96
CA GLN A 427 -11.68 0.37 -21.75
C GLN A 427 -10.97 -0.20 -22.98
N LEU A 428 -10.31 -1.36 -22.86
CA LEU A 428 -9.63 -1.99 -23.99
C LEU A 428 -10.61 -2.31 -25.13
N ILE A 429 -11.85 -2.74 -24.82
CA ILE A 429 -12.92 -2.97 -25.81
C ILE A 429 -13.36 -1.66 -26.45
N SER A 430 -13.50 -0.59 -25.68
CA SER A 430 -13.92 0.73 -26.20
C SER A 430 -12.89 1.33 -27.18
N GLY A 431 -11.60 0.99 -27.02
CA GLY A 431 -10.51 1.46 -27.88
C GLY A 431 -10.40 0.75 -29.25
N ILE A 432 -11.30 -0.19 -29.54
CA ILE A 432 -11.29 -0.99 -30.78
C ILE A 432 -12.16 -0.29 -31.83
N ARG A 433 -11.82 -0.41 -33.12
CA ARG A 433 -12.55 0.23 -34.23
C ARG A 433 -14.07 0.11 -34.04
N HIS A 434 -14.78 1.24 -34.24
CA HIS A 434 -16.23 1.39 -34.02
C HIS A 434 -17.08 0.21 -34.51
N ASP A 435 -16.79 -0.37 -35.69
CA ASP A 435 -17.58 -1.50 -36.21
C ASP A 435 -17.54 -2.77 -35.35
N LYS A 436 -16.43 -3.02 -34.63
CA LYS A 436 -16.27 -4.16 -33.71
C LYS A 436 -16.66 -3.81 -32.27
N SER A 437 -16.48 -2.55 -31.83
CA SER A 437 -16.86 -2.12 -30.47
C SER A 437 -18.37 -2.08 -30.30
N VAL A 438 -19.13 -1.58 -31.28
CA VAL A 438 -20.60 -1.50 -31.25
C VAL A 438 -21.24 -2.88 -31.11
N TYR A 439 -20.65 -3.91 -31.73
CA TYR A 439 -21.10 -5.29 -31.55
C TYR A 439 -20.90 -5.79 -30.10
N LEU A 440 -19.79 -5.44 -29.44
CA LEU A 440 -19.46 -5.89 -28.08
C LEU A 440 -20.08 -5.04 -26.97
N GLU A 441 -20.47 -3.79 -27.26
CA GLU A 441 -21.15 -2.88 -26.33
C GLU A 441 -22.51 -3.42 -25.88
N HIS A 442 -23.18 -4.24 -26.68
CA HIS A 442 -24.48 -4.83 -26.36
C HIS A 442 -24.43 -6.29 -25.90
N GLU A 443 -23.22 -6.87 -25.78
CA GLU A 443 -23.02 -8.27 -25.42
C GLU A 443 -22.87 -8.45 -23.90
N THR A 444 -23.12 -9.67 -23.43
CA THR A 444 -22.95 -10.02 -22.01
C THR A 444 -21.49 -9.88 -21.56
N ASP A 445 -21.28 -9.62 -20.26
CA ASP A 445 -19.94 -9.50 -19.66
C ASP A 445 -19.05 -10.72 -19.94
N ILE A 446 -19.65 -11.92 -20.03
CA ILE A 446 -18.93 -13.16 -20.35
C ILE A 446 -18.40 -13.16 -21.79
N ILE A 447 -19.17 -12.65 -22.75
CA ILE A 447 -18.74 -12.56 -24.15
C ILE A 447 -17.60 -11.54 -24.29
N ARG A 448 -17.70 -10.42 -23.58
CA ARG A 448 -16.63 -9.42 -23.50
C ARG A 448 -15.35 -10.03 -22.93
N GLU A 449 -15.44 -10.75 -21.82
CA GLU A 449 -14.33 -11.48 -21.21
C GLU A 449 -13.67 -12.45 -22.21
N ILE A 450 -14.45 -13.32 -22.85
CA ILE A 450 -13.97 -14.30 -23.83
C ILE A 450 -13.22 -13.61 -24.96
N TRP A 451 -13.82 -12.54 -25.50
CA TRP A 451 -13.28 -11.82 -26.64
C TRP A 451 -11.96 -11.11 -26.28
N VAL A 452 -11.90 -10.47 -25.11
CA VAL A 452 -10.70 -9.79 -24.60
C VAL A 452 -9.59 -10.79 -24.34
N LYS A 453 -9.88 -11.92 -23.66
CA LYS A 453 -8.91 -13.01 -23.45
C LYS A 453 -8.32 -13.49 -24.79
N ALA A 454 -9.18 -13.81 -25.76
CA ALA A 454 -8.74 -14.27 -27.08
C ALA A 454 -7.90 -13.24 -27.83
N THR A 455 -8.26 -11.96 -27.70
CA THR A 455 -7.54 -10.86 -28.35
C THR A 455 -6.19 -10.57 -27.71
N ILE A 456 -6.08 -10.64 -26.38
CA ILE A 456 -4.81 -10.51 -25.66
C ILE A 456 -3.86 -11.62 -26.07
N VAL A 457 -4.33 -12.88 -26.10
CA VAL A 457 -3.53 -14.02 -26.57
C VAL A 457 -2.94 -13.71 -27.94
N ARG A 458 -3.79 -13.34 -28.92
CA ARG A 458 -3.34 -12.97 -30.26
C ARG A 458 -2.28 -11.87 -30.26
N LYS A 459 -2.53 -10.77 -29.53
CA LYS A 459 -1.62 -9.62 -29.52
C LYS A 459 -0.26 -9.94 -28.90
N CYS A 460 -0.22 -10.79 -27.89
CA CYS A 460 1.04 -11.30 -27.34
C CYS A 460 1.81 -12.12 -28.39
N LEU A 461 1.13 -13.02 -29.11
CA LEU A 461 1.75 -13.84 -30.16
C LEU A 461 2.28 -12.97 -31.32
N GLU A 462 1.50 -11.99 -31.79
CA GLU A 462 1.91 -11.03 -32.85
C GLU A 462 3.19 -10.27 -32.48
N LEU A 463 3.42 -10.06 -31.18
CA LEU A 463 4.60 -9.39 -30.64
C LEU A 463 5.75 -10.35 -30.29
N GLY A 464 5.59 -11.65 -30.53
CA GLY A 464 6.64 -12.65 -30.32
C GLY A 464 6.68 -13.28 -28.92
N TYR A 465 5.68 -13.04 -28.08
CA TYR A 465 5.63 -13.54 -26.70
C TYR A 465 4.84 -14.84 -26.58
N ASN A 466 5.41 -15.82 -25.89
CA ASN A 466 4.63 -16.96 -25.38
C ASN A 466 3.72 -16.46 -24.25
N LEU A 467 2.61 -17.15 -24.01
CA LEU A 467 1.62 -16.72 -23.05
C LEU A 467 1.05 -17.89 -22.25
N TRP A 468 1.04 -17.73 -20.93
CA TRP A 468 0.17 -18.45 -20.01
C TRP A 468 -1.06 -17.58 -19.72
N LEU A 469 -2.25 -18.14 -19.89
CA LEU A 469 -3.50 -17.55 -19.42
C LEU A 469 -4.05 -18.43 -18.31
N ILE A 470 -4.24 -17.83 -17.14
CA ILE A 470 -4.79 -18.49 -15.95
C ILE A 470 -5.95 -17.69 -15.38
N ASP A 471 -6.94 -18.39 -14.83
CA ASP A 471 -8.02 -17.77 -14.07
C ASP A 471 -7.64 -17.61 -12.59
N GLY A 472 -8.25 -16.64 -11.90
CA GLY A 472 -7.96 -16.30 -10.50
C GLY A 472 -8.42 -17.32 -9.46
N ASN A 473 -8.95 -18.47 -9.91
CA ASN A 473 -9.31 -19.64 -9.09
C ASN A 473 -8.16 -20.64 -8.93
N MET A 474 -6.92 -20.19 -9.14
CA MET A 474 -5.73 -21.03 -9.11
C MET A 474 -4.55 -20.29 -8.51
N ILE A 475 -3.77 -20.98 -7.68
CA ILE A 475 -2.52 -20.49 -7.10
C ILE A 475 -1.38 -21.39 -7.57
N PRO A 476 -0.39 -20.84 -8.30
CA PRO A 476 0.83 -21.57 -8.63
C PRO A 476 1.57 -21.93 -7.34
N GLY A 477 2.04 -23.18 -7.22
CA GLY A 477 2.88 -23.60 -6.10
C GLY A 477 4.32 -23.16 -6.27
N SER A 478 5.25 -23.89 -5.67
CA SER A 478 6.69 -23.59 -5.73
C SER A 478 7.36 -23.87 -7.09
N GLY A 479 6.60 -24.38 -8.06
CA GLY A 479 7.08 -24.60 -9.43
C GLY A 479 7.02 -23.32 -10.25
N SER A 480 8.03 -23.07 -11.09
CA SER A 480 8.04 -21.87 -11.92
C SER A 480 7.16 -22.05 -13.15
N LEU A 481 6.10 -21.25 -13.26
CA LEU A 481 5.30 -21.10 -14.48
C LEU A 481 6.10 -20.58 -15.69
N SER A 482 7.37 -20.20 -15.49
CA SER A 482 8.25 -19.73 -16.55
C SER A 482 8.78 -20.85 -17.47
N GLU A 483 8.71 -22.11 -17.04
CA GLU A 483 9.18 -23.24 -17.86
C GLU A 483 8.19 -23.55 -18.99
N LEU A 484 8.71 -23.62 -20.22
CA LEU A 484 7.93 -24.02 -21.38
C LEU A 484 7.45 -25.47 -21.20
N PRO A 485 6.15 -25.74 -21.37
CA PRO A 485 5.67 -27.11 -21.37
C PRO A 485 6.15 -27.80 -22.65
N HIS A 486 7.23 -28.60 -22.54
CA HIS A 486 7.91 -29.37 -23.60
C HIS A 486 8.11 -28.63 -24.96
N PRO A 487 9.35 -28.45 -25.47
CA PRO A 487 9.63 -27.57 -26.63
C PRO A 487 8.82 -27.80 -27.92
N ALA A 488 8.26 -29.00 -28.08
CA ALA A 488 7.52 -29.44 -29.26
C ALA A 488 6.09 -28.88 -29.35
N TYR A 489 5.44 -28.54 -28.23
CA TYR A 489 4.03 -28.15 -28.25
C TYR A 489 3.84 -26.66 -28.50
N ASP A 490 2.93 -26.33 -29.42
CA ASP A 490 2.47 -24.96 -29.63
C ASP A 490 1.35 -24.57 -28.65
N PHE A 491 0.60 -25.56 -28.15
CA PHE A 491 -0.53 -25.35 -27.25
C PHE A 491 -0.60 -26.38 -26.11
N VAL A 492 -0.98 -25.90 -24.94
CA VAL A 492 -1.41 -26.77 -23.82
C VAL A 492 -2.75 -26.27 -23.31
N PHE A 493 -3.73 -27.18 -23.27
CA PHE A 493 -5.07 -26.90 -22.77
C PHE A 493 -5.35 -27.82 -21.58
N ALA A 494 -5.55 -27.22 -20.40
CA ALA A 494 -6.17 -27.90 -19.27
C ALA A 494 -7.54 -27.27 -19.03
N LYS A 495 -8.52 -27.83 -19.74
CA LYS A 495 -9.89 -27.31 -19.87
C LYS A 495 -10.63 -27.29 -18.54
N ASP A 496 -10.43 -28.28 -17.68
CA ASP A 496 -11.17 -28.40 -16.42
C ASP A 496 -10.59 -27.45 -15.36
N VAL A 497 -9.36 -26.98 -15.59
CA VAL A 497 -8.62 -26.08 -14.70
C VAL A 497 -8.69 -24.61 -15.15
N GLY A 498 -8.94 -24.35 -16.44
CA GLY A 498 -8.90 -22.99 -16.99
C GLY A 498 -7.47 -22.50 -17.24
N LEU A 499 -6.56 -23.41 -17.57
CA LEU A 499 -5.16 -23.13 -17.84
C LEU A 499 -4.85 -23.31 -19.33
N LEU A 500 -4.32 -22.25 -19.95
CA LEU A 500 -3.92 -22.23 -21.36
C LEU A 500 -2.47 -21.78 -21.49
N PHE A 501 -1.67 -22.54 -22.24
CA PHE A 501 -0.40 -22.08 -22.77
C PHE A 501 -0.46 -21.95 -24.28
N VAL A 502 0.10 -20.86 -24.81
CA VAL A 502 0.33 -20.69 -26.25
C VAL A 502 1.75 -20.22 -26.50
N LYS A 503 2.49 -20.99 -27.30
CA LYS A 503 3.82 -20.63 -27.76
C LYS A 503 3.71 -19.66 -28.93
N SER A 504 4.54 -18.62 -28.97
CA SER A 504 4.65 -17.76 -30.15
C SER A 504 5.42 -18.47 -31.26
N SER A 505 4.70 -19.04 -32.22
CA SER A 505 5.22 -19.79 -33.36
C SER A 505 4.41 -19.51 -34.65
N PRO A 506 4.96 -19.77 -35.86
CA PRO A 506 4.20 -19.60 -37.09
C PRO A 506 2.86 -20.38 -37.14
N PRO A 507 2.77 -21.64 -36.65
CA PRO A 507 1.49 -22.34 -36.53
C PRO A 507 0.49 -21.61 -35.61
N SER A 508 0.93 -21.18 -34.43
CA SER A 508 0.05 -20.49 -33.49
C SER A 508 -0.48 -19.17 -34.03
N LEU A 509 0.35 -18.39 -34.72
CA LEU A 509 -0.02 -17.12 -35.35
C LEU A 509 -1.01 -17.31 -36.50
N LYS A 510 -0.80 -18.34 -37.32
CA LYS A 510 -1.71 -18.68 -38.42
C LYS A 510 -3.09 -19.10 -37.90
N MET A 511 -3.10 -19.84 -36.79
CA MET A 511 -4.31 -20.38 -36.19
C MET A 511 -5.09 -19.31 -35.40
N TRP A 512 -4.42 -18.50 -34.57
CA TRP A 512 -5.06 -17.54 -33.67
C TRP A 512 -5.42 -16.21 -34.36
N ASN A 513 -6.17 -16.29 -35.46
CA ASN A 513 -6.59 -15.16 -36.28
C ASN A 513 -7.97 -14.60 -35.86
N ASP A 514 -8.46 -13.56 -36.54
CA ASP A 514 -9.79 -12.96 -36.26
C ASP A 514 -10.93 -13.99 -36.36
N ASP A 515 -10.90 -14.86 -37.37
CA ASP A 515 -11.94 -15.87 -37.59
C ASP A 515 -12.00 -16.87 -36.44
N TYR A 516 -10.84 -17.29 -35.92
CA TYR A 516 -10.76 -18.16 -34.75
C TYR A 516 -11.34 -17.48 -33.50
N ILE A 517 -11.05 -16.20 -33.26
CA ILE A 517 -11.66 -15.44 -32.15
C ILE A 517 -13.19 -15.44 -32.27
N HIS A 518 -13.72 -15.22 -33.47
CA HIS A 518 -15.15 -15.30 -33.73
C HIS A 518 -15.73 -16.70 -33.52
N LYS A 519 -15.02 -17.77 -33.90
CA LYS A 519 -15.40 -19.16 -33.60
C LYS A 519 -15.52 -19.39 -32.10
N VAL A 520 -14.54 -18.97 -31.31
CA VAL A 520 -14.56 -19.12 -29.83
C VAL A 520 -15.79 -18.44 -29.22
N VAL A 521 -16.14 -17.23 -29.68
CA VAL A 521 -17.35 -16.54 -29.23
C VAL A 521 -18.63 -17.25 -29.69
N ALA A 522 -18.65 -17.77 -30.92
CA ALA A 522 -19.78 -18.53 -31.44
C ALA A 522 -20.01 -19.83 -30.65
N GLU A 523 -18.96 -20.50 -30.18
CA GLU A 523 -19.07 -21.67 -29.30
C GLU A 523 -19.78 -21.35 -27.99
N TRP A 524 -19.59 -20.16 -27.42
CA TRP A 524 -20.35 -19.74 -26.24
C TRP A 524 -21.83 -19.51 -26.56
N LYS A 525 -22.12 -18.83 -27.67
CA LYS A 525 -23.49 -18.56 -28.12
C LYS A 525 -24.26 -19.84 -28.44
N SER A 526 -23.60 -20.86 -28.99
CA SER A 526 -24.24 -22.16 -29.26
C SER A 526 -24.59 -22.92 -27.97
N LEU A 527 -23.78 -22.78 -26.92
CA LEU A 527 -24.00 -23.44 -25.64
C LEU A 527 -25.13 -22.82 -24.82
N THR A 528 -25.38 -21.53 -24.97
CA THR A 528 -26.45 -20.79 -24.26
C THR A 528 -27.84 -20.96 -24.90
N GLY A 529 -27.93 -21.37 -26.17
CA GLY A 529 -29.19 -21.65 -26.87
C GLY A 529 -29.81 -23.02 -26.57
N SER A 530 -29.14 -23.88 -25.79
CA SER A 530 -29.62 -25.22 -25.40
C SER A 530 -29.96 -25.24 -23.91
N ASN A 531 -31.13 -25.78 -23.52
CA ASN A 531 -31.62 -25.95 -22.14
C ASN A 531 -30.74 -26.88 -21.29
N SER A 532 -29.45 -26.60 -21.15
CA SER A 532 -28.52 -27.36 -20.32
C SER A 532 -28.17 -26.56 -19.08
N HIS A 533 -28.71 -26.99 -17.93
CA HIS A 533 -28.36 -26.52 -16.57
C HIS A 533 -26.92 -26.87 -16.15
N VAL A 534 -26.01 -27.13 -17.10
CA VAL A 534 -24.63 -27.54 -16.82
C VAL A 534 -23.70 -26.53 -17.50
N THR A 535 -23.54 -25.37 -16.86
CA THR A 535 -22.49 -24.38 -17.14
C THR A 535 -21.20 -24.65 -16.36
N GLU A 536 -21.25 -25.58 -15.39
CA GLU A 536 -20.05 -26.10 -14.73
C GLU A 536 -19.07 -26.58 -15.81
N HIS A 537 -17.86 -26.02 -15.82
CA HIS A 537 -16.72 -26.36 -16.71
C HIS A 537 -16.65 -25.66 -18.09
N LYS A 538 -17.54 -24.73 -18.45
CA LYS A 538 -17.50 -24.02 -19.75
C LYS A 538 -16.67 -22.73 -19.71
N ASN A 539 -15.44 -22.79 -19.20
CA ASN A 539 -14.53 -21.62 -19.14
C ASN A 539 -13.96 -21.26 -20.53
N PHE A 540 -13.24 -20.13 -20.60
CA PHE A 540 -12.59 -19.67 -21.84
C PHE A 540 -11.70 -20.75 -22.48
N VAL A 541 -10.93 -21.49 -21.68
CA VAL A 541 -10.00 -22.51 -22.17
C VAL A 541 -10.75 -23.69 -22.79
N TYR A 542 -11.88 -24.10 -22.21
CA TYR A 542 -12.79 -25.08 -22.79
C TYR A 542 -13.31 -24.62 -24.16
N LEU A 543 -13.79 -23.38 -24.26
CA LEU A 543 -14.32 -22.81 -25.51
C LEU A 543 -13.24 -22.70 -26.58
N ALA A 544 -12.06 -22.21 -26.19
CA ALA A 544 -10.90 -22.14 -27.07
C ALA A 544 -10.53 -23.54 -27.59
N ARG A 545 -10.47 -24.54 -26.72
CA ARG A 545 -10.18 -25.92 -27.15
C ARG A 545 -11.25 -26.47 -28.09
N LYS A 546 -12.52 -26.17 -27.85
CA LYS A 546 -13.64 -26.65 -28.66
C LYS A 546 -13.66 -26.01 -30.06
N ALA A 547 -13.22 -24.75 -30.17
CA ALA A 547 -13.12 -24.04 -31.44
C ALA A 547 -11.92 -24.49 -32.31
N LEU A 548 -11.03 -25.34 -31.80
CA LEU A 548 -9.89 -25.89 -32.54
C LEU A 548 -10.30 -27.03 -33.46
N ASP A 549 -9.79 -27.02 -34.69
CA ASP A 549 -9.87 -28.14 -35.62
C ASP A 549 -8.99 -29.31 -35.10
N ASP A 550 -9.40 -30.57 -35.34
CA ASP A 550 -8.78 -31.79 -34.77
C ASP A 550 -7.28 -32.01 -35.10
N ASN A 551 -6.70 -31.22 -36.00
CA ASN A 551 -5.33 -31.35 -36.50
C ASN A 551 -4.25 -30.56 -35.72
N ALA A 552 -4.60 -29.88 -34.62
CA ALA A 552 -3.62 -29.15 -33.81
C ALA A 552 -2.83 -30.10 -32.89
N ASP A 553 -1.50 -29.99 -32.85
CA ASP A 553 -0.62 -30.75 -31.94
C ASP A 553 -0.81 -30.23 -30.50
N VAL A 554 -1.79 -30.82 -29.81
CA VAL A 554 -2.34 -30.34 -28.54
C VAL A 554 -2.16 -31.39 -27.46
N ARG A 555 -1.53 -30.99 -26.34
CA ARG A 555 -1.61 -31.77 -25.11
C ARG A 555 -2.84 -31.36 -24.30
N VAL A 556 -3.68 -32.35 -23.99
CA VAL A 556 -4.78 -32.24 -23.02
C VAL A 556 -4.45 -33.16 -21.85
N ASP A 557 -4.16 -32.60 -20.69
CA ASP A 557 -3.84 -33.41 -19.50
C ASP A 557 -4.15 -32.62 -18.21
N ASP A 558 -5.42 -32.60 -17.82
CA ASP A 558 -5.87 -31.99 -16.57
C ASP A 558 -5.22 -32.66 -15.33
N SER A 559 -4.77 -33.92 -15.46
CA SER A 559 -4.13 -34.68 -14.37
C SER A 559 -2.68 -34.27 -14.08
N ALA A 560 -2.04 -33.53 -15.00
CA ALA A 560 -0.66 -33.06 -14.85
C ALA A 560 -0.52 -31.65 -14.24
N VAL A 561 -1.63 -30.92 -14.04
CA VAL A 561 -1.62 -29.52 -13.64
C VAL A 561 -1.38 -29.32 -12.15
N GLY A 562 -2.12 -30.04 -11.31
CA GLY A 562 -2.04 -29.83 -9.87
C GLY A 562 -3.18 -30.46 -9.08
N VAL A 563 -3.39 -29.95 -7.86
CA VAL A 563 -4.36 -30.46 -6.89
C VAL A 563 -5.65 -29.64 -6.93
N LYS A 564 -6.78 -30.30 -7.20
CA LYS A 564 -8.12 -29.71 -7.08
C LYS A 564 -8.58 -29.71 -5.62
N LEU A 565 -8.97 -28.55 -5.09
CA LEU A 565 -9.56 -28.47 -3.74
C LEU A 565 -10.91 -29.21 -3.68
N GLY A 566 -11.17 -29.90 -2.57
CA GLY A 566 -12.41 -30.62 -2.33
C GLY A 566 -12.49 -32.05 -2.92
N ALA A 567 -11.45 -32.54 -3.60
CA ALA A 567 -11.39 -33.94 -4.05
C ALA A 567 -11.03 -34.89 -2.88
N VAL A 568 -11.77 -36.00 -2.76
CA VAL A 568 -11.74 -36.95 -1.60
C VAL A 568 -10.43 -37.75 -1.49
N THR A 569 -9.56 -37.73 -2.50
CA THR A 569 -8.28 -38.46 -2.50
C THR A 569 -7.13 -37.53 -2.87
N VAL A 570 -6.41 -37.04 -1.85
CA VAL A 570 -5.11 -36.39 -2.04
C VAL A 570 -4.04 -37.48 -2.17
N ASN A 571 -4.08 -38.24 -3.27
CA ASN A 571 -2.85 -38.90 -3.69
C ASN A 571 -1.94 -37.78 -4.20
N ARG A 572 -0.91 -37.44 -3.41
CA ARG A 572 0.19 -36.57 -3.83
C ARG A 572 1.00 -37.31 -4.90
N THR A 573 0.44 -37.48 -6.09
CA THR A 573 1.27 -37.66 -7.28
C THR A 573 2.03 -36.35 -7.48
N GLU A 574 3.34 -36.43 -7.69
CA GLU A 574 4.18 -35.28 -8.04
C GLU A 574 3.70 -34.69 -9.37
N SER A 575 2.74 -33.76 -9.32
CA SER A 575 2.30 -33.03 -10.51
C SER A 575 3.45 -32.12 -10.98
N LYS A 576 3.77 -32.15 -12.28
CA LYS A 576 4.89 -31.37 -12.86
C LYS A 576 4.72 -29.85 -12.68
N MET A 577 3.50 -29.33 -12.60
CA MET A 577 3.23 -27.89 -12.48
C MET A 577 2.93 -27.42 -11.04
N ASN A 578 2.62 -28.35 -10.12
CA ASN A 578 2.43 -28.09 -8.69
C ASN A 578 1.44 -26.94 -8.38
N MET A 579 0.29 -26.89 -9.06
CA MET A 579 -0.73 -25.86 -8.83
C MET A 579 -1.80 -26.30 -7.83
N VAL A 580 -2.48 -25.34 -7.20
CA VAL A 580 -3.71 -25.58 -6.43
C VAL A 580 -4.85 -24.79 -7.05
N PHE A 581 -5.96 -25.45 -7.37
CA PHE A 581 -7.09 -24.82 -8.05
C PHE A 581 -8.44 -25.31 -7.51
N TRP A 582 -9.51 -24.57 -7.77
CA TRP A 582 -10.87 -24.90 -7.31
C TRP A 582 -11.94 -24.54 -8.34
N SER A 583 -13.15 -25.08 -8.15
CA SER A 583 -14.30 -24.68 -8.97
C SER A 583 -14.67 -23.22 -8.67
N GLN A 584 -15.01 -22.44 -9.70
CA GLN A 584 -15.47 -21.06 -9.55
C GLN A 584 -16.72 -20.93 -8.66
N GLU A 585 -17.53 -21.99 -8.57
CA GLU A 585 -18.75 -22.03 -7.75
C GLU A 585 -18.46 -22.38 -6.27
N MET A 586 -17.22 -22.75 -5.94
CA MET A 586 -16.85 -23.08 -4.57
C MET A 586 -16.98 -21.85 -3.67
N ALA A 587 -17.76 -21.96 -2.61
CA ALA A 587 -17.99 -20.87 -1.66
C ALA A 587 -16.65 -20.32 -1.11
N SER A 588 -16.49 -18.99 -1.10
CA SER A 588 -15.21 -18.36 -0.73
C SER A 588 -14.73 -18.72 0.68
N ALA A 589 -15.65 -18.99 1.62
CA ALA A 589 -15.31 -19.46 2.96
C ALA A 589 -14.68 -20.87 2.96
N LEU A 590 -15.14 -21.76 2.07
CA LEU A 590 -14.55 -23.09 1.90
C LEU A 590 -13.19 -23.01 1.21
N VAL A 591 -13.06 -22.15 0.19
CA VAL A 591 -11.78 -21.87 -0.47
C VAL A 591 -10.74 -21.37 0.54
N GLN A 592 -11.11 -20.36 1.35
CA GLN A 592 -10.25 -19.83 2.41
C GLN A 592 -9.80 -20.95 3.36
N LYS A 593 -10.75 -21.73 3.89
CA LYS A 593 -10.46 -22.82 4.84
C LYS A 593 -9.48 -23.85 4.28
N GLU A 594 -9.67 -24.27 3.02
CA GLU A 594 -8.77 -25.23 2.39
C GLU A 594 -7.39 -24.64 2.09
N LEU A 595 -7.32 -23.38 1.66
CA LEU A 595 -6.05 -22.69 1.44
C LEU A 595 -5.28 -22.47 2.75
N GLU A 596 -5.97 -22.16 3.85
CA GLU A 596 -5.38 -22.10 5.20
C GLU A 596 -4.79 -23.45 5.59
N ARG A 597 -5.51 -24.55 5.37
CA ARG A 597 -5.04 -25.92 5.63
C ARG A 597 -3.78 -26.27 4.83
N LEU A 598 -3.65 -25.73 3.62
CA LEU A 598 -2.48 -25.92 2.76
C LEU A 598 -1.35 -24.92 3.02
N GLY A 599 -1.55 -23.92 3.91
CA GLY A 599 -0.57 -22.86 4.15
C GLY A 599 -0.41 -21.87 2.98
N MET A 600 -1.43 -21.78 2.12
CA MET A 600 -1.50 -20.92 0.93
C MET A 600 -2.45 -19.74 1.09
N TRP A 601 -2.98 -19.53 2.31
CA TRP A 601 -3.65 -18.30 2.70
C TRP A 601 -2.63 -17.31 3.25
N SER A 602 -2.23 -16.36 2.40
CA SER A 602 -1.09 -15.45 2.58
C SER A 602 -1.53 -13.99 2.79
N ILE A 603 -2.79 -13.75 3.16
CA ILE A 603 -3.33 -12.42 3.50
C ILE A 603 -3.86 -12.34 4.93
N ASP A 604 -3.80 -11.13 5.47
CA ASP A 604 -4.25 -10.76 6.81
C ASP A 604 -5.74 -10.36 6.82
N VAL A 605 -6.25 -9.97 7.99
CA VAL A 605 -7.66 -9.58 8.17
C VAL A 605 -8.03 -8.35 7.33
N ASP A 606 -7.08 -7.44 7.10
CA ASP A 606 -7.22 -6.26 6.23
C ASP A 606 -6.94 -6.56 4.74
N SER A 607 -6.79 -7.84 4.38
CA SER A 607 -6.44 -8.33 3.04
C SER A 607 -5.06 -7.90 2.53
N SER A 608 -4.17 -7.38 3.39
CA SER A 608 -2.77 -7.16 3.04
C SER A 608 -1.95 -8.45 3.14
N CYS A 609 -0.83 -8.56 2.43
CA CYS A 609 0.04 -9.74 2.56
C CYS A 609 0.56 -9.90 4.00
N VAL A 610 0.67 -11.16 4.45
CA VAL A 610 1.24 -11.51 5.77
C VAL A 610 2.77 -11.45 5.79
N SER A 611 3.39 -11.43 4.61
CA SER A 611 4.83 -11.44 4.41
C SER A 611 5.24 -10.52 3.28
N ASP A 612 6.41 -9.93 3.42
CA ASP A 612 7.13 -9.21 2.38
C ASP A 612 8.55 -9.78 2.31
N VAL A 613 8.89 -10.40 1.18
CA VAL A 613 10.09 -11.23 1.02
C VAL A 613 10.96 -10.64 -0.09
N CYS A 614 12.13 -10.14 0.30
CA CYS A 614 13.09 -9.62 -0.66
C CYS A 614 13.86 -10.75 -1.31
N HIS A 615 13.51 -11.01 -2.56
CA HIS A 615 14.25 -11.93 -3.43
C HIS A 615 15.55 -11.28 -3.88
N LYS A 616 16.61 -12.08 -4.03
CA LYS A 616 17.85 -11.58 -4.61
C LYS A 616 17.60 -11.35 -6.10
N ALA A 617 17.89 -10.14 -6.57
CA ALA A 617 17.89 -9.79 -7.98
C ALA A 617 18.98 -10.54 -8.76
#